data_AF-A0A957J8W6-F1
#
_entry.id   AF-A0A957J8W6-F1
#
_cell.length_a   1.000
_cell.length_b   1.000
_cell.length_c   1.000
_cell.angle_alpha   90.00
_cell.angle_beta   90.00
_cell.angle_gamma   90.00
#
_symmetry.space_group_name_H-M   'P 1'
#
loop_
_entity.id
_entity.type
_entity.pdbx_description
1 polymer ?
#
loop_
_entity_poly.entity_id
_entity_poly.type
_entity_poly.pdbx_seq_one_letter_code
_entity_poly.pdbx_strand_id
1 'polypeptide(L)'
;MKSLSLRLLMVGLLTSGLLWLASGLLAATPAVVQDVEEAAVTAVCEDGMAAGYPCHNVDLVGHMSLAALGATGVVEGNDHWGWTDPESGRQFVLFGLTTGTAFVEISDPTAPRLLGYLPGK
;
A
#
# COMPACT_ATOMS: atom_id res chain seq x y z
N MET A 1 15.41 -12.62 39.65
CA MET A 1 16.75 -12.88 40.20
C MET A 1 17.13 -14.33 39.91
N LYS A 2 18.40 -14.58 39.50
CA LYS A 2 19.00 -15.81 38.89
C LYS A 2 18.69 -15.94 37.39
N SER A 3 19.51 -15.60 36.39
CA SER A 3 20.97 -15.53 36.12
C SER A 3 21.72 -16.87 36.00
N LEU A 4 22.34 -17.04 34.82
CA LEU A 4 23.44 -17.96 34.42
C LEU A 4 23.06 -19.46 34.32
N SER A 5 23.60 -20.32 33.46
CA SER A 5 24.73 -20.39 32.52
C SER A 5 24.42 -21.67 31.68
N LEU A 6 24.78 -21.88 30.41
CA LEU A 6 26.13 -22.21 29.96
C LEU A 6 25.99 -22.71 28.52
N ARG A 7 26.82 -22.17 27.63
CA ARG A 7 26.98 -22.62 26.25
C ARG A 7 27.67 -23.99 26.22
N LEU A 8 27.49 -24.68 25.09
CA LEU A 8 28.47 -25.58 24.47
C LEU A 8 28.44 -27.06 24.91
N LEU A 9 27.85 -27.89 24.05
CA LEU A 9 28.36 -29.25 23.80
C LEU A 9 28.25 -29.54 22.31
N MET A 10 29.41 -29.62 21.68
CA MET A 10 29.61 -30.18 20.34
C MET A 10 29.06 -31.60 20.29
N VAL A 11 28.11 -31.85 19.39
CA VAL A 11 27.80 -33.16 18.81
C VAL A 11 27.31 -32.86 17.39
N GLY A 12 27.86 -33.36 16.30
CA GLY A 12 28.98 -34.22 16.01
C GLY A 12 29.16 -34.12 14.50
N LEU A 13 30.40 -34.04 14.04
CA LEU A 13 30.72 -34.17 12.62
C LEU A 13 30.42 -35.60 12.17
N LEU A 14 30.02 -35.72 10.89
CA LEU A 14 30.09 -36.91 10.04
C LEU A 14 29.03 -38.00 10.29
N THR A 15 27.95 -37.96 9.52
CA THR A 15 27.59 -39.08 8.61
C THR A 15 26.72 -38.55 7.48
N SER A 16 27.31 -38.53 6.29
CA SER A 16 26.63 -38.45 5.01
C SER A 16 25.50 -39.49 4.94
N GLY A 17 24.27 -39.05 4.75
CA GLY A 17 23.13 -39.97 4.72
C GLY A 17 21.87 -39.26 4.25
N LEU A 18 21.38 -39.72 3.10
CA LEU A 18 20.13 -39.40 2.42
C LEU A 18 18.91 -39.19 3.36
N LEU A 19 17.97 -38.37 2.86
CA LEU A 19 16.58 -38.19 3.29
C LEU A 19 16.31 -37.34 4.54
N TRP A 20 16.12 -36.04 4.33
CA TRP A 20 15.00 -35.32 4.95
C TRP A 20 13.95 -35.06 3.87
N LEU A 21 13.02 -36.00 3.71
CA LEU A 21 11.65 -35.67 3.30
C LEU A 21 10.98 -35.01 4.52
N ALA A 22 11.13 -33.69 4.66
CA ALA A 22 10.23 -32.90 5.49
C ALA A 22 9.12 -32.36 4.61
N SER A 23 8.02 -33.11 4.54
CA SER A 23 6.71 -32.50 4.42
C SER A 23 6.47 -31.61 5.64
N GLY A 24 5.92 -30.42 5.40
CA GLY A 24 5.27 -29.63 6.44
C GLY A 24 6.13 -28.50 6.99
N LEU A 25 6.03 -27.33 6.38
CA LEU A 25 5.13 -26.26 6.85
C LEU A 25 5.39 -25.09 5.91
N LEU A 26 4.54 -24.92 4.89
CA LEU A 26 4.44 -23.62 4.24
C LEU A 26 3.90 -22.69 5.32
N ALA A 27 4.82 -22.01 6.01
CA ALA A 27 4.49 -20.88 6.85
C ALA A 27 3.61 -19.97 6.00
N ALA A 28 2.36 -19.75 6.44
CA ALA A 28 1.59 -18.64 5.93
C ALA A 28 2.43 -17.40 6.22
N THR A 29 3.11 -16.89 5.21
CA THR A 29 3.70 -15.56 5.26
C THR A 29 2.55 -14.64 5.64
N PRO A 30 2.71 -13.76 6.64
CA PRO A 30 1.71 -12.74 6.85
C PRO A 30 1.51 -12.04 5.51
N ALA A 31 0.25 -11.85 5.11
CA ALA A 31 -0.06 -11.02 3.97
C ALA A 31 0.67 -9.69 4.19
N VAL A 32 1.66 -9.42 3.34
CA VAL A 32 2.30 -8.13 3.29
C VAL A 32 1.20 -7.17 2.85
N VAL A 33 0.56 -6.50 3.80
CA VAL A 33 -0.13 -5.25 3.51
C VAL A 33 1.00 -4.34 3.05
N GLN A 34 1.06 -4.11 1.75
CA GLN A 34 2.03 -3.20 1.17
C GLN A 34 1.61 -1.82 1.66
N ASP A 35 2.21 -1.39 2.75
CA ASP A 35 2.22 0.01 3.15
C ASP A 35 3.08 0.72 2.09
N VAL A 36 2.44 1.07 0.97
CA VAL A 36 3.07 1.90 -0.05
C VAL A 36 3.17 3.28 0.58
N GLU A 37 4.30 3.56 1.23
CA GLU A 37 4.67 4.92 1.62
C GLU A 37 5.09 5.66 0.35
N GLU A 38 4.11 5.90 -0.53
CA GLU A 38 4.22 6.82 -1.64
C GLU A 38 4.43 8.19 -1.00
N ALA A 39 5.63 8.75 -1.18
CA ALA A 39 6.04 9.97 -0.51
C ALA A 39 4.95 11.05 -0.67
N ALA A 40 4.52 11.63 0.46
CA ALA A 40 3.60 12.76 0.47
C ALA A 40 4.19 13.90 -0.38
N VAL A 41 3.70 14.05 -1.60
CA VAL A 41 4.03 15.19 -2.46
C VAL A 41 3.11 16.32 -2.06
N THR A 42 3.56 17.17 -1.15
CA THR A 42 2.99 18.49 -0.96
C THR A 42 3.86 19.48 -1.71
N ALA A 43 3.35 19.99 -2.83
CA ALA A 43 3.99 20.97 -3.69
C ALA A 43 3.09 22.18 -3.89
N VAL A 44 3.61 23.34 -3.50
CA VAL A 44 2.96 24.63 -3.71
C VAL A 44 2.94 24.95 -5.20
N CYS A 45 1.85 25.54 -5.67
CA CYS A 45 1.75 26.07 -7.02
C CYS A 45 2.52 27.39 -7.14
N GLU A 46 3.73 27.31 -7.68
CA GLU A 46 4.60 28.47 -7.93
C GLU A 46 4.90 28.56 -9.43
N ASP A 47 4.83 29.78 -9.99
CA ASP A 47 5.06 30.04 -11.41
C ASP A 47 4.26 29.13 -12.38
N GLY A 48 3.06 28.71 -11.96
CA GLY A 48 2.16 27.85 -12.75
C GLY A 48 2.51 26.36 -12.72
N MET A 49 3.41 25.93 -11.83
CA MET A 49 3.82 24.52 -11.69
C MET A 49 3.78 24.04 -10.23
N ALA A 50 3.34 22.79 -10.04
CA ALA A 50 3.40 22.07 -8.75
C ALA A 50 3.88 20.64 -9.00
N ALA A 51 5.04 20.27 -8.45
CA ALA A 51 5.67 18.96 -8.66
C ALA A 51 5.79 18.52 -10.15
N GLY A 52 5.96 19.47 -11.08
CA GLY A 52 6.04 19.20 -12.51
C GLY A 52 4.69 19.12 -13.24
N TYR A 53 3.57 19.29 -12.53
CA TYR A 53 2.24 19.40 -13.12
C TYR A 53 1.84 20.87 -13.29
N PRO A 54 1.24 21.26 -14.43
CA PRO A 54 0.64 22.57 -14.58
C PRO A 54 -0.43 22.81 -13.50
N CYS A 55 -0.40 23.97 -12.86
CA CYS A 55 -1.33 24.34 -11.81
C CYS A 55 -1.82 25.78 -11.98
N HIS A 56 -2.99 26.09 -11.41
CA HIS A 56 -3.56 27.43 -11.42
C HIS A 56 -4.19 27.76 -10.06
N ASN A 57 -3.37 28.31 -9.17
CA ASN A 57 -3.75 28.71 -7.81
C ASN A 57 -4.34 27.55 -6.98
N VAL A 58 -3.83 26.34 -7.21
CA VAL A 58 -4.17 25.10 -6.51
C VAL A 58 -2.90 24.31 -6.24
N ASP A 59 -2.69 23.92 -4.99
CA ASP A 59 -1.52 23.15 -4.59
C ASP A 59 -1.75 21.65 -4.81
N LEU A 60 -0.69 20.93 -5.15
CA LEU A 60 -0.72 19.47 -5.16
C LEU A 60 -0.37 18.99 -3.75
N VAL A 61 -1.33 18.41 -3.04
CA VAL A 61 -1.15 18.01 -1.63
C VAL A 61 -0.93 16.52 -1.44
N GLY A 62 -1.33 15.71 -2.41
CA GLY A 62 -1.17 14.26 -2.41
C GLY A 62 -1.32 13.68 -3.81
N HIS A 63 -0.75 12.50 -4.01
CA HIS A 63 -0.75 11.79 -5.28
C HIS A 63 -0.89 10.29 -5.04
N MET A 64 -1.74 9.63 -5.83
CA MET A 64 -1.80 8.16 -5.89
C MET A 64 -1.64 7.74 -7.35
N SER A 65 -0.68 6.86 -7.61
CA SER A 65 -0.56 6.22 -8.92
C SER A 65 -1.75 5.29 -9.20
N LEU A 66 -2.05 5.02 -10.48
CA LEU A 66 -3.10 4.06 -10.87
C LEU A 66 -2.83 2.65 -10.30
N ALA A 67 -1.55 2.27 -10.15
CA ALA A 67 -1.17 1.02 -9.53
C ALA A 67 -1.51 0.98 -8.02
N ALA A 68 -1.41 2.11 -7.33
CA ALA A 68 -1.80 2.23 -5.92
C ALA A 68 -3.31 2.15 -5.68
N LEU A 69 -4.13 2.21 -6.74
CA LEU A 69 -5.60 2.05 -6.66
C LEU A 69 -6.06 0.57 -6.67
N GLY A 70 -5.12 -0.38 -6.65
CA GLY A 70 -5.42 -1.82 -6.58
C GLY A 70 -5.79 -2.45 -7.92
N ALA A 71 -5.72 -1.69 -9.02
CA ALA A 71 -5.95 -2.19 -10.36
C ALA A 71 -4.68 -2.84 -10.93
N THR A 72 -4.84 -3.93 -11.71
CA THR A 72 -3.73 -4.69 -12.29
C THR A 72 -3.77 -4.68 -13.81
N GLY A 73 -2.61 -4.62 -14.46
CA GLY A 73 -2.49 -4.65 -15.92
C GLY A 73 -2.45 -3.25 -16.55
N VAL A 74 -2.89 -3.14 -17.81
CA VAL A 74 -3.04 -1.85 -18.49
C VAL A 74 -4.38 -1.26 -18.09
N VAL A 75 -4.35 -0.21 -17.28
CA VAL A 75 -5.53 0.40 -16.66
C VAL A 75 -5.55 1.88 -17.00
N GLU A 76 -6.72 2.40 -17.33
CA GLU A 76 -6.96 3.83 -17.49
C GLU A 76 -7.98 4.28 -16.44
N GLY A 77 -7.82 5.51 -15.97
CA GLY A 77 -8.77 6.15 -15.07
C GLY A 77 -9.92 6.81 -15.83
N ASN A 78 -11.06 6.94 -15.17
CA ASN A 78 -12.19 7.75 -15.59
C ASN A 78 -12.40 8.90 -14.58
N ASP A 79 -13.61 9.44 -14.50
CA ASP A 79 -14.02 10.43 -13.52
C ASP A 79 -14.02 9.84 -12.10
N HIS A 80 -13.99 10.74 -11.13
CA HIS A 80 -14.02 10.44 -9.71
C HIS A 80 -15.16 11.18 -9.02
N TRP A 81 -15.75 10.57 -7.99
CA TRP A 81 -16.89 11.11 -7.25
C TRP A 81 -16.57 11.15 -5.77
N GLY A 82 -16.71 12.32 -5.15
CA GLY A 82 -16.38 12.54 -3.74
C GLY A 82 -17.61 12.56 -2.82
N TRP A 83 -17.44 12.09 -1.59
CA TRP A 83 -18.43 12.22 -0.51
C TRP A 83 -17.74 12.56 0.82
N THR A 84 -18.38 13.40 1.62
CA THR A 84 -17.96 13.70 3.00
C THR A 84 -19.00 13.16 3.97
N ASP A 85 -18.57 12.33 4.91
CA ASP A 85 -19.42 11.84 5.99
C ASP A 85 -19.78 13.00 6.94
N PRO A 86 -21.06 13.37 7.08
CA PRO A 86 -21.47 14.48 7.93
C PRO A 86 -21.23 14.24 9.43
N GLU A 87 -21.10 12.97 9.88
CA GLU A 87 -20.91 12.66 11.29
C GLU A 87 -19.43 12.66 11.69
N SER A 88 -18.59 11.98 10.91
CA SER A 88 -17.15 11.86 11.22
C SER A 88 -16.26 12.91 10.53
N GLY A 89 -16.78 13.61 9.52
CA GLY A 89 -16.00 14.51 8.65
C GLY A 89 -15.05 13.79 7.69
N ARG A 90 -15.07 12.45 7.68
CA ARG A 90 -14.22 11.64 6.79
C ARG A 90 -14.61 11.86 5.34
N GLN A 91 -13.61 11.91 4.46
CA GLN A 91 -13.80 12.17 3.04
C GLN A 91 -13.41 10.96 2.23
N PHE A 92 -14.21 10.65 1.22
CA PHE A 92 -14.07 9.45 0.39
C PHE A 92 -14.19 9.81 -1.08
N VAL A 93 -13.46 9.10 -1.93
CA VAL A 93 -13.53 9.21 -3.39
C VAL A 93 -13.72 7.83 -3.99
N LEU A 94 -14.65 7.75 -4.93
CA LEU A 94 -14.85 6.63 -5.84
C LEU A 94 -14.11 6.94 -7.13
N PHE A 95 -13.15 6.10 -7.52
CA PHE A 95 -12.41 6.24 -8.78
C PHE A 95 -12.86 5.16 -9.76
N GLY A 96 -13.41 5.59 -10.91
CA GLY A 96 -13.69 4.70 -12.02
C GLY A 96 -12.42 4.32 -12.75
N LEU A 97 -12.23 3.03 -13.01
CA LEU A 97 -11.09 2.45 -13.72
C LEU A 97 -11.61 1.53 -14.83
N THR A 98 -10.86 1.35 -15.91
CA THR A 98 -11.25 0.42 -16.99
C THR A 98 -11.47 -1.01 -16.51
N THR A 99 -10.81 -1.38 -15.41
CA THR A 99 -10.87 -2.72 -14.81
C THR A 99 -11.80 -2.83 -13.60
N GLY A 100 -12.43 -1.75 -13.14
CA GLY A 100 -13.24 -1.75 -11.91
C GLY A 100 -13.40 -0.38 -11.22
N THR A 101 -13.61 -0.38 -9.91
CA THR A 101 -13.79 0.83 -9.10
C THR A 101 -12.97 0.76 -7.83
N ALA A 102 -12.16 1.79 -7.57
CA ALA A 102 -11.39 1.92 -6.33
C ALA A 102 -12.12 2.84 -5.34
N PHE A 103 -12.05 2.48 -4.06
CA PHE A 103 -12.61 3.23 -2.94
C PHE A 103 -11.46 3.81 -2.14
N VAL A 104 -11.33 5.13 -2.11
CA VAL A 104 -10.20 5.83 -1.47
C VAL A 104 -10.73 6.72 -0.36
N GLU A 105 -10.09 6.71 0.79
CA GLU A 105 -10.28 7.71 1.84
C GLU A 105 -9.25 8.84 1.67
N ILE A 106 -9.72 10.08 1.69
CA ILE A 106 -8.92 11.30 1.52
C ILE A 106 -9.09 12.28 2.70
N SER A 107 -9.52 11.78 3.86
CA SER A 107 -9.68 12.58 5.09
C SER A 107 -8.39 13.32 5.47
N ASP A 108 -7.24 12.69 5.24
CA ASP A 108 -5.94 13.35 5.19
C ASP A 108 -5.50 13.43 3.71
N PRO A 109 -5.50 14.63 3.10
CA PRO A 109 -5.16 14.76 1.69
C PRO A 109 -3.68 14.49 1.40
N THR A 110 -2.81 14.51 2.41
CA THR A 110 -1.38 14.19 2.27
C THR A 110 -1.10 12.69 2.34
N ALA A 111 -2.05 11.91 2.85
CA ALA A 111 -1.96 10.47 3.02
C ALA A 111 -3.27 9.76 2.59
N PRO A 112 -3.64 9.83 1.29
CA PRO A 112 -4.82 9.15 0.78
C PRO A 112 -4.67 7.63 0.89
N ARG A 113 -5.75 6.94 1.28
CA ARG A 113 -5.72 5.51 1.63
C ARG A 113 -6.72 4.71 0.81
N LEU A 114 -6.23 3.69 0.10
CA LEU A 114 -7.10 2.71 -0.55
C LEU A 114 -7.85 1.89 0.50
N LEU A 115 -9.18 1.90 0.45
CA LEU A 115 -10.07 1.11 1.31
C LEU A 115 -10.43 -0.24 0.67
N GLY A 116 -10.48 -0.27 -0.65
CA GLY A 116 -10.83 -1.48 -1.39
C GLY A 116 -10.93 -1.23 -2.89
N TYR A 117 -11.06 -2.33 -3.62
CA TYR A 117 -11.19 -2.34 -5.07
C TYR A 117 -12.28 -3.35 -5.45
N LEU A 118 -13.24 -2.91 -6.26
CA LEU A 118 -14.29 -3.75 -6.82
C LEU A 118 -13.98 -4.03 -8.30
N PRO A 119 -13.66 -5.27 -8.69
CA PRO A 119 -13.44 -5.61 -10.09
C PRO A 119 -14.67 -5.36 -10.96
N GLY A 120 -14.42 -4.86 -12.18
CA GLY A 120 -15.40 -4.77 -13.25
C GLY A 120 -15.75 -6.15 -13.83
N LYS A 121 -16.76 -6.17 -14.71
CA LYS A 121 -17.26 -7.37 -15.39
C LYS A 121 -16.41 -7.75 -16.60
#